data_AF-A0A6P2E8X8-F1
#
_entry.id   AF-A0A6P2E8X8-F1
#
_cell.length_a   1.000
_cell.length_b   1.000
_cell.length_c   1.000
_cell.angle_alpha   90.00
_cell.angle_beta   90.00
_cell.angle_gamma   90.00
#
_symmetry.space_group_name_H-M   'P 1'
#
loop_
_entity.id
_entity.type
_entity.pdbx_description
1 polymer ?
#
loop_
_entity_poly.entity_id
_entity_poly.type
_entity_poly.pdbx_seq_one_letter_code
_entity_poly.pdbx_strand_id
1 'polypeptide(L)'
;MNRALIALLLLPLACVAETRVGADSATARLGFTVIVPPVFRVLKVTPAAGGFEYRVWTNQRSVVLNGQEYRFNQVGESALKVPWAPSALHVVHGL
;
A
#
# COMPACT_ATOMS: atom_id res chain seq x y z
N MET A 1 -21.29 57.66 52.90
CA MET A 1 -21.74 56.47 52.15
C MET A 1 -21.93 56.84 50.68
N ASN A 2 -20.87 56.97 49.86
CA ASN A 2 -21.01 57.08 48.39
C ASN A 2 -19.70 56.95 47.58
N ARG A 3 -18.72 56.14 48.01
CA ARG A 3 -17.48 55.91 47.23
C ARG A 3 -17.39 54.51 46.59
N ALA A 4 -18.37 53.65 46.85
CA ALA A 4 -18.40 52.28 46.33
C ALA A 4 -18.89 52.19 44.86
N LEU A 5 -19.57 53.22 44.35
CA LEU A 5 -20.20 53.14 43.03
C LEU A 5 -19.23 53.42 41.86
N ILE A 6 -18.15 54.17 42.09
CA ILE A 6 -17.20 54.54 41.04
C ILE A 6 -16.21 53.40 40.75
N ALA A 7 -15.96 52.52 41.72
CA ALA A 7 -15.06 51.39 41.56
C ALA A 7 -15.66 50.26 40.69
N LEU A 8 -16.98 50.22 40.49
CA LEU A 8 -17.66 49.22 39.65
C LEU A 8 -17.71 49.61 38.16
N LEU A 9 -17.40 50.86 37.80
CA LEU A 9 -17.57 51.37 36.43
C LEU A 9 -16.32 51.27 35.53
N LEU A 10 -15.22 50.72 36.05
CA LEU A 10 -13.98 50.52 35.29
C LEU A 10 -13.53 49.04 35.29
N LEU A 11 -14.52 48.13 35.32
CA LEU A 11 -14.33 46.76 34.84
C LEU A 11 -13.72 46.81 33.43
N PRO A 12 -12.76 45.92 33.11
CA PRO A 12 -11.86 46.09 31.97
C PRO A 12 -12.67 46.16 30.67
N LEU A 13 -12.62 47.33 30.03
CA LEU A 13 -13.07 47.50 28.66
C LEU A 13 -12.39 46.44 27.81
N ALA A 14 -13.24 45.63 27.19
CA ALA A 14 -12.94 44.81 26.03
C ALA A 14 -11.79 43.82 26.25
N CYS A 15 -12.16 42.66 26.77
CA CYS A 15 -11.62 41.40 26.28
C CYS A 15 -11.86 41.34 24.76
N VAL A 16 -10.98 41.99 23.97
CA VAL A 16 -10.87 41.72 22.55
C VAL A 16 -10.07 40.43 22.47
N ALA A 17 -10.75 39.32 22.74
CA ALA A 17 -10.35 38.07 22.13
C ALA A 17 -10.56 38.28 20.63
N GLU A 18 -9.53 38.76 19.94
CA GLU A 18 -9.44 38.55 18.50
C GLU A 18 -9.38 37.03 18.33
N THR A 19 -10.55 36.40 18.17
CA THR A 19 -10.61 35.12 17.47
C THR A 19 -10.21 35.46 16.05
N ARG A 20 -8.90 35.52 15.82
CA ARG A 20 -8.38 35.40 14.48
C ARG A 20 -8.89 34.05 14.00
N VAL A 21 -9.94 34.07 13.19
CA VAL A 21 -10.16 33.04 12.19
C VAL A 21 -9.05 33.25 11.15
N GLY A 22 -7.81 33.05 11.60
CA GLY A 22 -6.73 32.70 10.71
C GLY A 22 -7.09 31.31 10.21
N ALA A 23 -6.87 31.07 8.93
CA ALA A 23 -6.69 29.73 8.46
C ALA A 23 -5.38 29.20 9.09
N ASP A 24 -5.42 28.88 10.39
CA ASP A 24 -4.46 27.99 11.00
C ASP A 24 -4.74 26.66 10.33
N SER A 25 -4.06 26.43 9.21
CA SER A 25 -4.11 25.15 8.52
C SER A 25 -3.49 24.14 9.46
N ALA A 26 -4.32 23.54 10.31
CA ALA A 26 -3.97 22.34 11.04
C ALA A 26 -3.67 21.28 9.98
N THR A 27 -2.38 21.09 9.67
CA THR A 27 -1.95 20.10 8.70
C THR A 27 -2.11 18.74 9.37
N ALA A 28 -3.27 18.10 9.16
CA ALA A 28 -3.47 16.73 9.55
C ALA A 28 -2.65 15.83 8.61
N ARG A 29 -1.73 15.04 9.15
CA ARG A 29 -1.00 14.03 8.40
C ARG A 29 -1.74 12.71 8.50
N LEU A 30 -2.24 12.22 7.37
CA LEU A 30 -2.81 10.88 7.27
C LEU A 30 -1.74 9.95 6.66
N GLY A 31 -1.37 8.90 7.38
CA GLY A 31 -0.52 7.82 6.88
C GLY A 31 -1.35 6.58 6.61
N PHE A 32 -1.19 5.97 5.46
CA PHE A 32 -1.75 4.66 5.15
C PHE A 32 -0.67 3.73 4.61
N THR A 33 -0.82 2.43 4.90
CA THR A 33 0.05 1.37 4.40
C THR A 33 -0.80 0.42 3.56
N VAL A 34 -0.34 0.11 2.36
CA VAL A 34 -0.97 -0.88 1.48
C VAL A 34 -0.06 -2.10 1.43
N ILE A 35 -0.59 -3.25 1.82
CA ILE A 35 0.12 -4.53 1.73
C ILE A 35 -0.40 -5.26 0.49
N VAL A 36 0.49 -5.51 -0.47
CA VAL A 36 0.18 -6.30 -1.66
C VAL A 36 0.82 -7.68 -1.51
N PRO A 37 0.03 -8.76 -1.32
CA PRO A 37 0.60 -10.10 -1.15
C PRO A 37 1.21 -10.60 -2.48
N PRO A 38 2.21 -11.49 -2.43
CA PRO A 38 2.69 -12.21 -3.60
C PRO A 38 1.57 -13.01 -4.27
N VAL A 39 1.49 -12.95 -5.59
CA VAL A 39 0.53 -13.67 -6.40
C VAL A 39 1.25 -14.30 -7.59
N PHE A 40 0.92 -15.55 -7.85
CA PHE A 40 1.35 -16.29 -9.03
C PHE A 40 0.19 -17.16 -9.52
N ARG A 41 -0.13 -17.06 -10.81
CA ARG A 41 -1.23 -17.81 -11.44
C ARG A 41 -0.75 -18.43 -12.73
N VAL A 42 -1.13 -19.68 -12.96
CA VAL A 42 -0.97 -20.33 -14.27
C VAL A 42 -2.23 -20.05 -15.10
N LEU A 43 -2.07 -19.38 -16.22
CA LEU A 43 -3.16 -18.99 -17.13
C LEU A 43 -3.38 -20.04 -18.22
N LYS A 44 -2.28 -20.60 -18.76
CA LYS A 44 -2.31 -21.61 -19.81
C LYS A 44 -1.09 -22.51 -19.70
N VAL A 45 -1.27 -23.77 -20.06
CA VAL A 45 -0.18 -24.74 -20.18
C VAL A 45 -0.24 -25.35 -21.57
N THR A 46 0.88 -25.32 -22.28
CA THR A 46 1.00 -25.88 -23.64
C THR A 46 2.15 -26.88 -23.63
N PRO A 47 1.93 -28.15 -24.03
CA PRO A 47 3.03 -29.08 -24.25
C PRO A 47 4.02 -28.52 -25.28
N ALA A 48 5.31 -28.66 -25.02
CA ALA A 48 6.39 -28.19 -25.89
C ALA A 48 7.52 -29.23 -25.96
N ALA A 49 8.41 -29.12 -26.94
CA ALA A 49 9.57 -30.00 -27.02
C ALA A 49 10.41 -29.89 -25.74
N GLY A 50 10.57 -31.00 -25.01
CA GLY A 50 11.33 -31.04 -23.76
C GLY A 50 10.56 -30.61 -22.50
N GLY A 51 9.23 -30.47 -22.56
CA GLY A 51 8.41 -30.20 -21.39
C GLY A 51 7.14 -29.42 -21.72
N PHE A 52 6.97 -28.28 -21.07
CA PHE A 52 5.77 -27.46 -21.15
C PHE A 52 6.12 -25.98 -21.15
N GLU A 53 5.33 -25.21 -21.88
CA GLU A 53 5.31 -23.75 -21.81
C GLU A 53 4.11 -23.30 -20.99
N TYR A 54 4.39 -22.62 -19.88
CA TYR A 54 3.40 -22.07 -18.97
C TYR A 54 3.25 -20.60 -19.26
N ARG A 55 2.03 -20.15 -19.53
CA ARG A 55 1.68 -18.74 -19.52
C ARG A 55 1.21 -18.42 -18.12
N VAL A 56 1.88 -17.50 -17.44
CA VAL A 56 1.67 -17.19 -16.03
C VAL A 56 1.41 -15.71 -15.83
N TRP A 57 0.75 -15.34 -14.74
CA TRP A 57 0.69 -13.97 -14.26
C TRP A 57 1.31 -13.90 -12.86
N THR A 58 2.16 -12.93 -12.59
CA THR A 58 2.71 -12.69 -11.26
C THR A 58 2.97 -11.23 -10.96
N ASN A 59 2.81 -10.81 -9.71
CA ASN A 59 3.26 -9.50 -9.25
C ASN A 59 4.69 -9.52 -8.67
N GLN A 60 5.41 -10.63 -8.82
CA GLN A 60 6.77 -10.81 -8.34
C GLN A 60 7.79 -10.71 -9.49
N ARG A 61 9.04 -10.36 -9.16
CA ARG A 61 10.17 -10.35 -10.12
C ARG A 61 10.80 -11.73 -10.30
N SER A 62 10.56 -12.64 -9.37
CA SER A 62 10.92 -14.04 -9.51
C SER A 62 9.97 -14.94 -8.73
N VAL A 63 9.96 -16.22 -9.09
CA VAL A 63 9.27 -17.27 -8.33
C VAL A 63 10.15 -18.50 -8.27
N VAL A 64 10.05 -19.27 -7.20
CA VAL A 64 10.68 -20.59 -7.10
C VAL A 64 9.64 -21.64 -7.43
N LEU A 65 9.90 -22.48 -8.43
CA LEU A 65 9.08 -23.62 -8.80
C LEU A 65 9.95 -24.88 -8.76
N ASN A 66 9.59 -25.87 -7.95
CA ASN A 66 10.38 -27.09 -7.77
C ASN A 66 11.87 -26.83 -7.45
N GLY A 67 12.14 -25.85 -6.60
CA GLY A 67 13.50 -25.49 -6.19
C GLY A 67 14.30 -24.71 -7.24
N GLN A 68 13.73 -24.45 -8.42
CA GLN A 68 14.36 -23.63 -9.45
C GLN A 68 13.78 -22.21 -9.43
N GLU A 69 14.65 -21.20 -9.38
CA GLU A 69 14.26 -19.80 -9.50
C GLU A 69 14.00 -19.45 -10.97
N TYR A 70 12.85 -18.85 -11.23
CA TYR A 70 12.48 -18.27 -12.52
C TYR A 70 12.37 -16.76 -12.35
N ARG A 71 13.18 -16.00 -13.08
CA ARG A 71 13.19 -14.53 -13.04
C ARG A 71 12.43 -13.96 -14.23
N PHE A 72 11.69 -12.90 -13.98
CA PHE A 72 10.87 -12.22 -14.97
C PHE A 72 11.41 -10.82 -15.27
N ASN A 73 11.43 -10.46 -16.56
CA ASN A 73 11.83 -9.12 -17.00
C ASN A 73 10.86 -8.03 -16.52
N GLN A 74 9.60 -8.39 -16.23
CA GLN A 74 8.55 -7.51 -15.74
C GLN A 74 7.54 -8.28 -14.89
N VAL A 75 6.81 -7.53 -14.04
CA VAL A 75 5.61 -8.05 -13.39
C VAL A 75 4.47 -8.14 -14.41
N GLY A 76 3.53 -9.05 -14.16
CA GLY A 76 2.39 -9.32 -15.02
C GLY A 76 2.52 -10.67 -15.72
N GLU A 77 2.14 -10.69 -16.99
CA GLU A 77 2.09 -11.93 -17.76
C GLU A 77 3.45 -12.31 -18.35
N SER A 78 3.82 -13.59 -18.27
CA SER A 78 5.07 -14.11 -18.82
C SER A 78 4.96 -15.56 -19.27
N ALA A 79 5.90 -16.00 -20.10
CA ALA A 79 6.03 -17.38 -20.55
C ALA A 79 7.21 -18.06 -19.83
N LEU A 80 6.96 -19.22 -19.24
CA LEU A 80 7.96 -20.04 -18.55
C LEU A 80 8.10 -21.40 -19.23
N LYS A 81 9.34 -21.80 -19.51
CA LYS A 81 9.64 -23.17 -19.92
C LYS A 81 9.90 -24.03 -18.69
N VAL A 82 9.07 -25.04 -18.52
CA VAL A 82 9.07 -25.90 -17.33
C VAL A 82 9.15 -27.36 -17.79
N PRO A 83 10.07 -28.17 -17.25
CA PRO A 83 10.27 -29.54 -17.74
C PRO A 83 9.19 -30.53 -17.29
N TRP A 84 8.27 -30.13 -16.39
CA TRP A 84 7.27 -30.99 -15.76
C TRP A 84 5.83 -30.50 -15.98
N ALA A 85 4.91 -31.46 -15.99
CA ALA A 85 3.47 -31.20 -16.10
C ALA A 85 2.95 -30.51 -14.83
N PRO A 86 1.84 -29.76 -14.89
CA PRO A 86 1.35 -29.01 -13.73
C PRO A 86 0.90 -29.98 -12.63
N SER A 87 1.74 -30.24 -11.63
CA SER A 87 1.29 -30.86 -10.39
C SER A 87 0.65 -29.80 -9.51
N ALA A 88 -0.48 -30.15 -8.88
CA ALA A 88 -1.08 -29.32 -7.86
C ALA A 88 -0.06 -29.14 -6.72
N LEU A 89 0.20 -27.86 -6.39
CA LEU A 89 1.11 -27.37 -5.35
C LEU A 89 2.59 -27.25 -5.75
N HIS A 90 2.96 -26.04 -6.15
CA HIS A 90 4.33 -25.55 -6.01
C HIS A 90 4.28 -24.27 -5.19
N VAL A 91 4.88 -24.32 -3.99
CA VAL A 91 4.96 -23.20 -3.07
C VAL A 91 5.76 -22.09 -3.74
N VAL A 92 5.09 -21.00 -4.08
CA VAL A 92 5.72 -19.78 -4.57
C VAL A 92 6.22 -19.02 -3.35
N HIS A 93 7.50 -19.13 -3.04
CA HIS A 93 8.15 -18.22 -2.12
C HIS A 93 8.42 -16.91 -2.86
N GLY A 94 7.70 -15.84 -2.49
CA GLY A 94 8.12 -14.48 -2.81
C GLY A 94 9.18 -14.08 -1.79
N LEU A 95 10.33 -13.56 -2.27
CA LEU A 95 11.31 -12.87 -1.43
C LEU A 95 10.81 -11.46 -1.09
#